data_AF-A0AAD7H8L4-F1
#
_entry.id   AF-A0AAD7H8L4-F1
#
_cell.length_a   1.000
_cell.length_b   1.000
_cell.length_c   1.000
_cell.angle_alpha   90.00
_cell.angle_beta   90.00
_cell.angle_gamma   90.00
#
_symmetry.space_group_name_H-M   'P 1'
#
loop_
_entity.id
_entity.type
_entity.pdbx_description
1 polymer ?
#
loop_
_entity_poly.entity_id
_entity_poly.type
_entity_poly.pdbx_seq_one_letter_code
_entity_poly.pdbx_strand_id
1 'polypeptide(L)'
;MQPQEHVRNKSEERVPVEREKGKEKKGGFWGWGQHKDRDREREREREREWEREQRAEMEHQMRERERGRERGDDDELTRKIGFLTATASEDWALVLDVCDHASATEANAKEAVRALRREFKYGEPAGQLAAARLWAIMLRNSTGTFITQSTAKKFLDTLENLLTSPNTIPVVRERAMDVLAAAAYTSGSSEKKDAGFRGLWRRVRPRDKPEEGMPFDTEDAMFNPPALVGGRAPSLYDVNGITSVGYDLNGNTPVGYDANGNIVVAPTLPPPQMQTQRRPLPPIPAPPHGPRLPG
;
A
#
# COMPACT_ATOMS: atom_id res chain seq x y z
N MET A 1 -39.45 -14.74 44.06
CA MET A 1 -39.13 -13.74 45.11
C MET A 1 -39.59 -12.37 44.61
N GLN A 2 -40.79 -11.94 45.04
CA GLN A 2 -41.20 -10.54 45.14
C GLN A 2 -41.10 -10.18 46.64
N PRO A 3 -40.84 -8.92 47.04
CA PRO A 3 -41.90 -7.89 47.19
C PRO A 3 -41.33 -6.45 47.00
N GLN A 4 -41.95 -5.28 47.20
CA GLN A 4 -43.23 -4.83 47.77
C GLN A 4 -43.45 -3.36 47.36
N GLU A 5 -44.71 -2.95 47.22
CA GLU A 5 -45.18 -1.56 47.10
C GLU A 5 -44.99 -0.76 48.41
N HIS A 6 -44.89 0.57 48.31
CA HIS A 6 -45.49 1.47 49.30
C HIS A 6 -45.95 2.80 48.69
N VAL A 7 -47.26 2.97 48.71
CA VAL A 7 -48.02 4.20 48.49
C VAL A 7 -48.05 5.00 49.80
N ARG A 8 -47.91 6.33 49.76
CA ARG A 8 -48.43 7.20 50.82
C ARG A 8 -48.87 8.57 50.31
N ASN A 9 -50.19 8.74 50.26
CA ASN A 9 -50.90 10.03 50.19
C ASN A 9 -50.64 10.87 51.45
N LYS A 10 -50.60 12.20 51.31
CA LYS A 10 -51.32 13.09 52.24
C LYS A 10 -51.62 14.46 51.62
N SER A 11 -52.89 14.81 51.71
CA SER A 11 -53.60 16.01 51.28
C SER A 11 -53.67 17.08 52.38
N GLU A 12 -54.19 18.26 51.99
CA GLU A 12 -54.72 19.39 52.82
C GLU A 12 -53.65 20.37 53.38
N GLU A 13 -53.79 21.71 53.37
CA GLU A 13 -54.98 22.57 53.49
C GLU A 13 -54.67 24.03 53.02
N ARG A 14 -55.74 24.80 52.72
CA ARG A 14 -55.77 26.26 52.38
C ARG A 14 -55.51 27.10 53.67
N VAL A 15 -55.30 28.43 53.71
CA VAL A 15 -56.15 29.59 53.33
C VAL A 15 -55.32 30.93 53.39
N PRO A 16 -55.86 32.17 53.18
CA PRO A 16 -55.21 33.23 52.39
C PRO A 16 -54.79 34.47 53.22
N VAL A 17 -54.08 35.42 52.62
CA VAL A 17 -53.92 36.77 53.20
C VAL A 17 -54.19 37.84 52.15
N GLU A 18 -55.19 38.67 52.45
CA GLU A 18 -55.62 39.83 51.69
C GLU A 18 -54.75 41.07 51.97
N ARG A 19 -54.41 41.76 50.87
CA ARG A 19 -54.61 43.19 50.63
C ARG A 19 -53.82 44.22 51.46
N GLU A 20 -52.98 44.99 50.75
CA GLU A 20 -52.93 46.44 50.96
C GLU A 20 -52.60 47.20 49.66
N LYS A 21 -53.28 48.34 49.49
CA LYS A 21 -53.29 49.19 48.29
C LYS A 21 -52.17 50.23 48.34
N GLY A 22 -51.58 50.47 47.16
CA GLY A 22 -51.38 51.83 46.65
C GLY A 22 -50.03 52.49 46.95
N LYS A 23 -49.28 52.76 45.87
CA LYS A 23 -48.71 54.08 45.57
C LYS A 23 -48.14 54.07 44.15
N GLU A 24 -48.87 54.71 43.24
CA GLU A 24 -48.32 55.22 41.99
C GLU A 24 -47.15 56.17 42.31
N LYS A 25 -45.99 55.93 41.72
CA LYS A 25 -44.97 56.96 41.52
C LYS A 25 -44.61 57.03 40.04
N LYS A 26 -44.95 58.19 39.48
CA LYS A 26 -44.54 58.71 38.18
C LYS A 26 -43.02 58.67 38.00
N GLY A 27 -42.60 58.48 36.76
CA GLY A 27 -41.49 59.23 36.16
C GLY A 27 -40.11 58.61 36.30
N GLY A 28 -39.77 57.71 35.38
CA GLY A 28 -38.41 57.22 35.16
C GLY A 28 -38.08 57.16 33.67
N PHE A 29 -38.14 58.29 32.97
CA PHE A 29 -37.73 58.48 31.57
C PHE A 29 -36.24 58.16 31.30
N TRP A 30 -35.48 57.74 32.32
CA TRP A 30 -34.06 57.36 32.23
C TRP A 30 -33.79 55.84 32.30
N GLY A 31 -34.83 54.99 32.40
CA GLY A 31 -34.66 53.53 32.52
C GLY A 31 -34.47 52.76 31.20
N TRP A 32 -34.80 53.37 30.06
CA TRP A 32 -34.75 52.71 28.75
C TRP A 32 -33.37 52.68 28.11
N GLY A 33 -32.43 53.56 28.53
CA GLY A 33 -31.06 53.60 28.00
C GLY A 33 -30.17 52.44 28.50
N GLN A 34 -30.20 52.18 29.81
CA GLN A 34 -29.38 51.12 30.44
C GLN A 34 -29.76 49.71 29.99
N HIS A 35 -31.04 49.44 29.70
CA HIS A 35 -31.47 48.14 29.20
C HIS A 35 -30.97 47.90 27.77
N LYS A 36 -31.04 48.94 26.92
CA LYS A 36 -30.62 48.87 25.52
C LYS A 36 -29.10 48.70 25.37
N ASP A 37 -28.31 49.33 26.23
CA ASP A 37 -26.86 49.14 26.24
C ASP A 37 -26.46 47.74 26.71
N ARG A 38 -27.18 47.20 27.72
CA ARG A 38 -26.96 45.83 28.21
C ARG A 38 -27.36 44.76 27.19
N ASP A 39 -28.42 45.02 26.42
CA ASP A 39 -28.84 44.12 25.34
C ASP A 39 -27.83 44.14 24.18
N ARG A 40 -27.30 45.32 23.84
CA ARG A 40 -26.25 45.48 22.83
C ARG A 40 -24.92 44.84 23.25
N GLU A 41 -24.59 44.86 24.54
CA GLU A 41 -23.40 44.17 25.07
C GLU A 41 -23.55 42.65 24.99
N ARG A 42 -24.72 42.11 25.35
CA ARG A 42 -25.03 40.67 25.20
C ARG A 42 -25.04 40.22 23.74
N GLU A 43 -25.45 41.08 22.82
CA GLU A 43 -25.43 40.79 21.38
C GLU A 43 -23.98 40.69 20.87
N ARG A 44 -23.11 41.63 21.25
CA ARG A 44 -21.67 41.57 20.93
C ARG A 44 -20.97 40.37 21.55
N GLU A 45 -21.38 39.94 22.74
CA GLU A 45 -20.83 38.75 23.39
C GLU A 45 -21.22 37.47 22.65
N ARG A 46 -22.49 37.36 22.24
CA ARG A 46 -22.98 36.26 21.39
C ARG A 46 -22.29 36.22 20.03
N GLU A 47 -22.02 37.38 19.43
CA GLU A 47 -21.29 37.47 18.17
C GLU A 47 -19.85 36.96 18.31
N ARG A 48 -19.13 37.34 19.38
CA ARG A 48 -17.78 36.84 19.68
C ARG A 48 -17.75 35.35 20.02
N GLU A 49 -18.81 34.83 20.63
CA GLU A 49 -18.95 33.40 20.89
C GLU A 49 -19.19 32.63 19.59
N TRP A 50 -20.10 33.13 18.75
CA TRP A 50 -20.35 32.59 17.40
C TRP A 50 -19.09 32.60 16.53
N GLU A 51 -18.29 33.66 16.55
CA GLU A 51 -17.02 33.73 15.82
C GLU A 51 -15.99 32.72 16.35
N ARG A 52 -15.93 32.51 17.68
CA ARG A 52 -15.04 31.51 18.30
C ARG A 52 -15.48 30.08 17.93
N GLU A 53 -16.78 29.82 17.94
CA GLU A 53 -17.36 28.54 17.53
C GLU A 53 -17.10 28.28 16.04
N GLN A 54 -17.37 29.26 15.16
CA GLN A 54 -17.07 29.19 13.73
C GLN A 54 -15.58 28.90 13.47
N ARG A 55 -14.68 29.56 14.21
CA ARG A 55 -13.23 29.33 14.10
C ARG A 55 -12.85 27.92 14.55
N ALA A 56 -13.39 27.46 15.68
CA ALA A 56 -13.14 26.11 16.18
C ALA A 56 -13.69 25.03 15.23
N GLU A 57 -14.86 25.28 14.63
CA GLU A 57 -15.48 24.37 13.66
C GLU A 57 -14.67 24.31 12.36
N MET A 58 -14.22 25.45 11.84
CA MET A 58 -13.32 25.49 10.67
C MET A 58 -12.00 24.77 10.95
N GLU A 59 -11.40 24.94 12.14
CA GLU A 59 -10.19 24.23 12.53
C GLU A 59 -10.42 22.72 12.64
N HIS A 60 -11.55 22.30 13.21
CA HIS A 60 -11.93 20.89 13.27
C HIS A 60 -12.12 20.30 11.87
N GLN A 61 -12.85 20.99 10.97
CA GLN A 61 -13.02 20.54 9.59
C GLN A 61 -11.70 20.47 8.82
N MET A 62 -10.78 21.41 9.07
CA MET A 62 -9.45 21.39 8.46
C MET A 62 -8.65 20.17 8.90
N ARG A 63 -8.63 19.86 10.20
CA ARG A 63 -7.96 18.67 10.75
C ARG A 63 -8.58 17.36 10.24
N GLU A 64 -9.91 17.30 10.11
CA GLU A 64 -10.59 16.13 9.55
C GLU A 64 -10.27 15.93 8.05
N ARG A 65 -10.18 17.01 7.28
CA ARG A 65 -9.76 16.95 5.86
C ARG A 65 -8.30 16.53 5.71
N GLU A 66 -7.42 17.00 6.59
CA GLU A 66 -6.01 16.62 6.63
C GLU A 66 -5.87 15.12 6.94
N ARG A 67 -6.54 14.62 7.98
CA ARG A 67 -6.61 13.18 8.29
C ARG A 67 -7.21 12.35 7.16
N GLY A 68 -8.19 12.88 6.44
CA GLY A 68 -8.80 12.23 5.30
C GLY A 68 -7.84 12.09 4.11
N ARG A 69 -7.00 13.10 3.87
CA ARG A 69 -5.94 13.05 2.86
C ARG A 69 -4.83 12.08 3.26
N GLU A 70 -4.34 12.17 4.50
CA GLU A 70 -3.34 11.23 5.04
C GLU A 70 -3.80 9.77 4.92
N ARG A 71 -5.09 9.48 5.19
CA ARG A 71 -5.64 8.12 4.99
C ARG A 71 -5.68 7.67 3.52
N GLY A 72 -5.90 8.59 2.58
CA GLY A 72 -5.93 8.26 1.15
C GLY A 72 -4.54 7.95 0.60
N ASP A 73 -3.55 8.71 1.05
CA ASP A 73 -2.13 8.50 0.71
C ASP A 73 -1.59 7.22 1.38
N ASP A 74 -2.02 6.96 2.62
CA ASP A 74 -1.77 5.70 3.36
C ASP A 74 -2.33 4.46 2.62
N ASP A 75 -3.38 4.62 1.81
CA ASP A 75 -3.93 3.53 1.02
C ASP A 75 -3.19 3.37 -0.31
N GLU A 76 -2.56 4.43 -0.82
CA GLU A 76 -1.80 4.37 -2.07
C GLU A 76 -0.48 3.60 -1.91
N LEU A 77 0.31 3.91 -0.89
CA LEU A 77 1.60 3.26 -0.67
C LEU A 77 1.43 1.76 -0.37
N THR A 78 0.46 1.41 0.49
CA THR A 78 0.06 0.01 0.74
C THR A 78 -0.36 -0.69 -0.56
N ARG A 79 -1.11 -0.04 -1.46
CA ARG A 79 -1.51 -0.61 -2.75
C ARG A 79 -0.30 -0.83 -3.69
N LYS A 80 0.61 0.12 -3.78
CA LYS A 80 1.84 -0.01 -4.60
C LYS A 80 2.69 -1.18 -4.13
N ILE A 81 2.91 -1.30 -2.82
CA ILE A 81 3.64 -2.43 -2.23
C ILE A 81 2.93 -3.75 -2.53
N GLY A 82 1.62 -3.83 -2.29
CA GLY A 82 0.84 -5.04 -2.57
C GLY A 82 0.86 -5.44 -4.06
N PHE A 83 0.85 -4.47 -4.97
CA PHE A 83 1.00 -4.75 -6.40
C PHE A 83 2.39 -5.30 -6.73
N LEU A 84 3.46 -4.66 -6.24
CA LEU A 84 4.84 -5.10 -6.45
C LEU A 84 5.09 -6.51 -5.90
N THR A 85 4.50 -6.87 -4.76
CA THR A 85 4.65 -8.19 -4.16
C THR A 85 3.78 -9.26 -4.82
N ALA A 86 2.53 -8.94 -5.17
CA ALA A 86 1.62 -9.89 -5.81
C ALA A 86 2.03 -10.25 -7.23
N THR A 87 2.66 -9.32 -7.95
CA THR A 87 3.07 -9.52 -9.36
C THR A 87 4.56 -9.81 -9.51
N ALA A 88 5.34 -9.68 -8.44
CA ALA A 88 6.80 -9.65 -8.49
C ALA A 88 7.34 -8.63 -9.53
N SER A 89 6.58 -7.55 -9.81
CA SER A 89 6.92 -6.58 -10.85
C SER A 89 8.33 -6.01 -10.67
N GLU A 90 9.05 -5.90 -11.79
CA GLU A 90 10.39 -5.33 -11.88
C GLU A 90 10.37 -3.89 -12.38
N ASP A 91 9.23 -3.22 -12.29
CA ASP A 91 9.12 -1.80 -12.61
C ASP A 91 9.89 -0.95 -11.60
N TRP A 92 11.14 -0.63 -11.96
CA TRP A 92 12.04 0.15 -11.12
C TRP A 92 11.55 1.56 -10.85
N ALA A 93 10.78 2.18 -11.76
CA ALA A 93 10.22 3.49 -11.51
C ALA A 93 9.23 3.43 -10.32
N LEU A 94 8.37 2.40 -10.30
CA LEU A 94 7.44 2.17 -9.19
C LEU A 94 8.16 1.78 -7.89
N VAL A 95 9.20 0.96 -7.96
CA VAL A 95 10.00 0.58 -6.79
C VAL A 95 10.69 1.79 -6.16
N LEU A 96 11.29 2.66 -6.98
CA LEU A 96 11.94 3.88 -6.50
C LEU A 96 10.93 4.90 -5.97
N ASP A 97 9.77 5.04 -6.60
CA ASP A 97 8.66 5.86 -6.08
C ASP A 97 8.20 5.39 -4.69
N VAL A 98 8.10 4.08 -4.46
CA VAL A 98 7.84 3.52 -3.12
C VAL A 98 8.95 3.86 -2.12
N CYS A 99 10.22 3.85 -2.54
CA CYS A 99 11.35 4.20 -1.68
C CYS A 99 11.34 5.69 -1.28
N ASP A 100 11.05 6.58 -2.23
CA ASP A 100 10.91 8.02 -2.02
C ASP A 100 9.71 8.31 -1.11
N HIS A 101 8.56 7.69 -1.39
CA HIS A 101 7.35 7.90 -0.62
C HIS A 101 7.51 7.42 0.83
N ALA A 102 8.12 6.25 1.05
CA ALA A 102 8.43 5.73 2.38
C ALA A 102 9.45 6.59 3.15
N SER A 103 10.25 7.39 2.44
CA SER A 103 11.27 8.27 3.02
C SER A 103 10.75 9.65 3.40
N ALA A 104 9.60 10.07 2.86
CA ALA A 104 9.08 11.42 2.99
C ALA A 104 8.66 11.77 4.44
N THR A 105 8.00 10.84 5.14
CA THR A 105 7.50 11.07 6.51
C THR A 105 7.61 9.82 7.38
N GLU A 106 7.53 9.99 8.71
CA GLU A 106 7.48 8.85 9.64
C GLU A 106 6.19 8.03 9.49
N ALA A 107 5.08 8.68 9.11
CA ALA A 107 3.80 8.01 8.87
C ALA A 107 3.92 7.04 7.68
N ASN A 108 4.44 7.52 6.55
CA ASN A 108 4.65 6.73 5.34
C ASN A 108 5.61 5.57 5.60
N ALA A 109 6.71 5.81 6.34
CA ALA A 109 7.63 4.76 6.74
C ALA A 109 6.95 3.65 7.57
N LYS A 110 6.12 4.02 8.56
CA LYS A 110 5.35 3.06 9.37
C LYS A 110 4.37 2.26 8.52
N GLU A 111 3.75 2.91 7.56
CA GLU A 111 2.75 2.32 6.70
C GLU A 111 3.38 1.36 5.69
N ALA A 112 4.49 1.73 5.06
CA ALA A 112 5.30 0.83 4.23
C ALA A 112 5.76 -0.42 5.00
N VAL A 113 6.30 -0.24 6.21
CA VAL A 113 6.71 -1.37 7.08
C VAL A 113 5.50 -2.22 7.46
N ARG A 114 4.33 -1.61 7.70
CA ARG A 114 3.09 -2.34 8.00
C ARG A 114 2.62 -3.16 6.80
N ALA A 115 2.73 -2.63 5.58
CA ALA A 115 2.42 -3.33 4.35
C ALA A 115 3.36 -4.52 4.14
N LEU A 116 4.69 -4.31 4.16
CA LEU A 116 5.69 -5.39 4.07
C LEU A 116 5.47 -6.49 5.11
N ARG A 117 5.13 -6.10 6.35
CA ARG A 117 4.82 -7.05 7.42
C ARG A 117 3.62 -7.94 7.10
N ARG A 118 2.57 -7.38 6.47
CA ARG A 118 1.39 -8.17 6.05
C ARG A 118 1.78 -9.19 4.99
N GLU A 119 2.60 -8.78 4.03
CA GLU A 119 3.13 -9.67 2.98
C GLU A 119 3.95 -10.82 3.57
N PHE A 120 4.86 -10.55 4.51
CA PHE A 120 5.60 -11.62 5.20
C PHE A 120 4.72 -12.55 6.02
N LYS A 121 3.63 -12.04 6.60
CA LYS A 121 2.81 -12.82 7.53
C LYS A 121 1.74 -13.66 6.81
N TYR A 122 1.16 -13.13 5.75
CA TYR A 122 -0.03 -13.69 5.10
C TYR A 122 0.11 -13.87 3.59
N GLY A 123 1.19 -13.37 2.98
CA GLY A 123 1.44 -13.58 1.56
C GLY A 123 1.75 -15.04 1.25
N GLU A 124 1.40 -15.47 0.05
CA GLU A 124 1.84 -16.73 -0.53
C GLU A 124 3.37 -16.76 -0.71
N PRO A 125 4.02 -17.92 -0.86
CA PRO A 125 5.49 -18.01 -0.92
C PRO A 125 6.15 -17.08 -1.95
N ALA A 126 5.54 -16.93 -3.14
CA ALA A 126 6.03 -16.01 -4.16
C ALA A 126 5.94 -14.53 -3.72
N GLY A 127 4.84 -14.14 -3.06
CA GLY A 127 4.66 -12.80 -2.50
C GLY A 127 5.63 -12.51 -1.35
N GLN A 128 5.92 -13.50 -0.51
CA GLN A 128 6.93 -13.39 0.56
C GLN A 128 8.34 -13.19 -0.01
N LEU A 129 8.70 -13.89 -1.09
CA LEU A 129 9.96 -13.68 -1.81
C LEU A 129 10.05 -12.27 -2.41
N ALA A 130 8.99 -11.83 -3.08
CA ALA A 130 8.93 -10.49 -3.65
C ALA A 130 9.00 -9.40 -2.56
N ALA A 131 8.36 -9.63 -1.40
CA ALA A 131 8.45 -8.75 -0.24
C ALA A 131 9.87 -8.72 0.36
N ALA A 132 10.56 -9.86 0.43
CA ALA A 132 11.97 -9.91 0.87
C ALA A 132 12.86 -9.09 -0.06
N ARG A 133 12.68 -9.24 -1.39
CA ARG A 133 13.38 -8.43 -2.39
C ARG A 133 13.10 -6.95 -2.23
N LEU A 134 11.82 -6.58 -2.17
CA LEU A 134 11.41 -5.17 -2.06
C LEU A 134 11.96 -4.55 -0.78
N TRP A 135 11.87 -5.26 0.35
CA TRP A 135 12.44 -4.81 1.62
C TRP A 135 13.95 -4.53 1.51
N ALA A 136 14.69 -5.41 0.84
CA ALA A 136 16.12 -5.25 0.62
C ALA A 136 16.46 -4.04 -0.26
N ILE A 137 15.68 -3.79 -1.32
CA ILE A 137 15.83 -2.59 -2.16
C ILE A 137 15.52 -1.32 -1.34
N MET A 138 14.45 -1.33 -0.56
CA MET A 138 14.06 -0.20 0.29
C MET A 138 15.10 0.10 1.37
N LEU A 139 15.73 -0.93 1.97
CA LEU A 139 16.81 -0.72 2.95
C LEU A 139 18.02 0.03 2.36
N ARG A 140 18.25 -0.07 1.04
CA ARG A 140 19.37 0.60 0.36
C ARG A 140 19.01 2.00 -0.13
N ASN A 141 17.76 2.23 -0.51
CA ASN A 141 17.33 3.46 -1.20
C ASN A 141 16.50 4.41 -0.34
N SER A 142 15.95 3.94 0.78
CA SER A 142 15.16 4.78 1.69
C SER A 142 16.01 5.43 2.78
N THR A 143 15.47 6.48 3.39
CA THR A 143 16.14 7.22 4.47
C THR A 143 16.19 6.43 5.79
N GLY A 144 16.99 6.94 6.74
CA GLY A 144 17.08 6.39 8.10
C GLY A 144 15.73 6.28 8.83
N THR A 145 14.73 7.08 8.44
CA THR A 145 13.36 7.00 8.98
C THR A 145 12.73 5.63 8.70
N PHE A 146 12.79 5.16 7.44
CA PHE A 146 12.30 3.83 7.06
C PHE A 146 13.09 2.72 7.75
N ILE A 147 14.42 2.85 7.77
CA ILE A 147 15.31 1.88 8.43
C ILE A 147 14.94 1.75 9.92
N THR A 148 14.72 2.87 10.60
CA THR A 148 14.31 2.90 12.02
C THR A 148 12.98 2.20 12.22
N GLN A 149 11.96 2.46 11.39
CA GLN A 149 10.67 1.77 11.47
C GLN A 149 10.80 0.26 11.18
N SER A 150 11.72 -0.13 10.29
CA SER A 150 12.01 -1.54 10.00
C SER A 150 12.69 -2.27 11.17
N THR A 151 13.17 -1.57 12.20
CA THR A 151 13.63 -2.18 13.46
C THR A 151 12.53 -2.30 14.52
N ALA A 152 11.29 -1.90 14.21
CA ALA A 152 10.19 -1.98 15.16
C ALA A 152 9.91 -3.43 15.55
N LYS A 153 9.68 -3.65 16.86
CA LYS A 153 9.45 -4.98 17.44
C LYS A 153 8.41 -5.80 16.67
N LYS A 154 7.26 -5.20 16.31
CA LYS A 154 6.21 -5.90 15.56
C LYS A 154 6.68 -6.46 14.21
N PHE A 155 7.58 -5.76 13.54
CA PHE A 155 8.16 -6.20 12.27
C PHE A 155 9.17 -7.31 12.51
N LEU A 156 10.13 -7.09 13.42
CA LEU A 156 11.15 -8.09 13.76
C LEU A 156 10.57 -9.40 14.32
N ASP A 157 9.53 -9.34 15.16
CA ASP A 157 8.83 -10.54 15.65
C ASP A 157 8.18 -11.32 14.49
N THR A 158 7.70 -10.63 13.45
CA THR A 158 7.12 -11.29 12.26
C THR A 158 8.22 -11.97 11.45
N LEU A 159 9.36 -11.30 11.24
CA LEU A 159 10.53 -11.88 10.57
C LEU A 159 11.11 -13.06 11.36
N GLU A 160 11.20 -12.97 12.68
CA GLU A 160 11.69 -14.05 13.54
C GLU A 160 10.82 -15.31 13.37
N ASN A 161 9.50 -15.14 13.40
CA ASN A 161 8.57 -16.24 13.13
C ASN A 161 8.74 -16.82 11.72
N LEU A 162 8.89 -15.97 10.70
CA LEU A 162 9.13 -16.41 9.32
C LEU A 162 10.42 -17.24 9.21
N LEU A 163 11.50 -16.78 9.85
CA LEU A 163 12.82 -17.41 9.75
C LEU A 163 12.95 -18.69 10.56
N THR A 164 12.27 -18.79 11.69
CA THR A 164 12.36 -19.93 12.61
C THR A 164 11.27 -20.97 12.41
N SER A 165 10.15 -20.62 11.77
CA SER A 165 9.06 -21.54 11.52
C SER A 165 9.50 -22.68 10.59
N PRO A 166 9.32 -23.96 10.98
CA PRO A 166 9.62 -25.09 10.12
C PRO A 166 8.71 -25.17 8.88
N ASN A 167 7.56 -24.48 8.91
CA ASN A 167 6.59 -24.47 7.83
C ASN A 167 6.90 -23.43 6.75
N THR A 168 7.86 -22.54 6.98
CA THR A 168 8.28 -21.58 5.96
C THR A 168 9.03 -22.31 4.84
N ILE A 169 8.68 -21.99 3.59
CA ILE A 169 9.36 -22.52 2.41
C ILE A 169 10.86 -22.18 2.49
N PRO A 170 11.78 -23.15 2.27
CA PRO A 170 13.22 -22.95 2.43
C PRO A 170 13.76 -21.74 1.66
N VAL A 171 13.34 -21.57 0.40
CA VAL A 171 13.79 -20.45 -0.45
C VAL A 171 13.38 -19.09 0.13
N VAL A 172 12.16 -18.97 0.71
CA VAL A 172 11.72 -17.74 1.39
C VAL A 172 12.60 -17.47 2.62
N ARG A 173 12.85 -18.53 3.41
CA ARG A 173 13.65 -18.42 4.63
C ARG A 173 15.07 -17.98 4.31
N GLU A 174 15.72 -18.64 3.35
CA GLU A 174 17.06 -18.29 2.87
C GLU A 174 17.10 -16.83 2.42
N ARG A 175 16.13 -16.41 1.60
CA ARG A 175 16.13 -15.06 1.06
C ARG A 175 15.92 -13.99 2.13
N ALA A 176 14.95 -14.17 3.02
CA ALA A 176 14.75 -13.26 4.14
C ALA A 176 15.96 -13.23 5.09
N MET A 177 16.65 -14.36 5.25
CA MET A 177 17.86 -14.48 6.07
C MET A 177 19.01 -13.64 5.48
N ASP A 178 19.23 -13.69 4.16
CA ASP A 178 20.26 -12.89 3.49
C ASP A 178 20.01 -11.39 3.67
N VAL A 179 18.75 -10.96 3.52
CA VAL A 179 18.36 -9.56 3.70
C VAL A 179 18.57 -9.10 5.13
N LEU A 180 18.23 -9.94 6.12
CA LEU A 180 18.51 -9.65 7.52
C LEU A 180 20.01 -9.60 7.82
N ALA A 181 20.81 -10.50 7.25
CA ALA A 181 22.26 -10.55 7.43
C ALA A 181 22.90 -9.24 6.98
N ALA A 182 22.49 -8.72 5.83
CA ALA A 182 22.97 -7.46 5.29
C ALA A 182 22.45 -6.26 6.05
N ALA A 183 21.18 -6.26 6.46
CA ALA A 183 20.64 -5.22 7.35
C ALA A 183 21.43 -5.15 8.67
N ALA A 184 21.78 -6.30 9.26
CA ALA A 184 22.60 -6.38 10.47
C ALA A 184 24.02 -5.86 10.25
N TYR A 185 24.63 -6.18 9.10
CA TYR A 185 25.96 -5.69 8.71
C TYR A 185 25.98 -4.17 8.57
N THR A 186 25.03 -3.60 7.81
CA THR A 186 24.96 -2.16 7.54
C THR A 186 24.51 -1.33 8.75
N SER A 187 23.70 -1.90 9.65
CA SER A 187 23.20 -1.18 10.83
C SER A 187 24.27 -0.74 11.84
N GLY A 188 25.53 -1.14 11.64
CA GLY A 188 26.64 -0.77 12.49
C GLY A 188 26.52 -1.30 13.92
N SER A 189 27.46 -0.92 14.79
CA SER A 189 27.40 -1.29 16.20
C SER A 189 26.41 -0.38 16.94
N SER A 190 25.15 -0.79 17.05
CA SER A 190 24.21 -0.15 17.98
C SER A 190 24.73 -0.26 19.42
N GLU A 191 24.59 0.82 20.19
CA GLU A 191 24.99 0.90 21.61
C GLU A 191 24.32 -0.20 22.47
N LYS A 192 23.14 -0.67 22.04
CA LYS A 192 22.48 -1.85 22.58
C LYS A 192 22.73 -3.04 21.68
N LYS A 193 23.70 -3.88 22.05
CA LYS A 193 24.07 -5.09 21.30
C LYS A 193 22.85 -5.93 20.88
N ASP A 194 21.85 -6.09 21.76
CA ASP A 194 20.69 -6.98 21.56
C ASP A 194 19.48 -6.37 20.84
N ALA A 195 19.60 -5.17 20.26
CA ALA A 195 18.48 -4.47 19.62
C ALA A 195 18.54 -4.49 18.08
N GLY A 196 17.40 -4.19 17.44
CA GLY A 196 17.29 -4.01 15.99
C GLY A 196 17.66 -5.25 15.17
N PHE A 197 18.19 -5.02 13.97
CA PHE A 197 18.57 -6.10 13.04
C PHE A 197 19.66 -7.01 13.61
N ARG A 198 20.70 -6.46 14.25
CA ARG A 198 21.75 -7.26 14.92
C ARG A 198 21.20 -8.12 16.04
N GLY A 199 20.30 -7.58 16.86
CA GLY A 199 19.63 -8.35 17.90
C GLY A 199 18.92 -9.57 17.33
N LEU A 200 18.14 -9.40 16.26
CA LEU A 200 17.44 -10.51 15.60
C LEU A 200 18.42 -11.48 14.92
N TRP A 201 19.37 -10.98 14.13
CA TRP A 201 20.38 -11.77 13.44
C TRP A 201 21.09 -12.74 14.38
N ARG A 202 21.50 -12.28 15.56
CA ARG A 202 22.21 -13.13 16.53
C ARG A 202 21.37 -14.28 17.08
N ARG A 203 20.04 -14.14 17.09
CA ARG A 203 19.12 -15.20 17.54
C ARG A 203 18.87 -16.24 16.45
N VAL A 204 18.77 -15.80 15.19
CA VAL A 204 18.32 -16.67 14.08
C VAL A 204 19.44 -17.14 13.15
N ARG A 205 20.64 -16.52 13.21
CA ARG A 205 21.74 -16.87 12.30
C ARG A 205 22.19 -18.33 12.48
N PRO A 206 22.63 -18.98 11.39
CA PRO A 206 23.41 -20.19 11.47
C PRO A 206 24.73 -19.97 12.26
N ARG A 207 25.19 -21.01 12.97
CA ARG A 207 26.37 -20.91 13.87
C ARG A 207 27.68 -20.61 13.13
N ASP A 208 27.73 -20.94 11.84
CA ASP A 208 28.87 -20.75 10.93
C ASP A 208 28.98 -19.32 10.36
N LYS A 209 27.95 -18.49 10.47
CA LYS A 209 27.93 -17.13 9.91
C LYS A 209 28.44 -16.09 10.91
N PRO A 210 29.06 -14.98 10.49
CA PRO A 210 29.57 -13.95 11.41
C PRO A 210 28.47 -13.29 12.25
N GLU A 211 28.81 -12.90 13.49
CA GLU A 211 27.89 -12.22 14.42
C GLU A 211 27.47 -10.83 13.92
N GLU A 212 28.34 -10.20 13.13
CA GLU A 212 28.15 -8.84 12.63
C GLU A 212 27.14 -8.74 11.49
N GLY A 213 26.75 -9.86 10.89
CA GLY A 213 26.03 -9.90 9.62
C GLY A 213 26.98 -10.12 8.44
N MET A 214 26.43 -10.25 7.25
CA MET A 214 27.19 -10.39 6.00
C MET A 214 26.72 -9.29 5.04
N PRO A 215 27.63 -8.61 4.33
CA PRO A 215 27.22 -7.63 3.32
C PRO A 215 26.38 -8.28 2.22
N PHE A 216 25.52 -7.50 1.58
CA PHE A 216 24.88 -7.94 0.34
C PHE A 216 25.92 -8.21 -0.73
N ASP A 217 25.69 -9.24 -1.52
CA ASP A 217 26.38 -9.37 -2.81
C ASP A 217 25.86 -8.27 -3.73
N THR A 218 26.74 -7.32 -4.07
CA THR A 218 26.39 -6.19 -4.92
C THR A 218 26.11 -6.61 -6.35
N GLU A 219 26.51 -7.82 -6.77
CA GLU A 219 26.27 -8.38 -8.10
C GLU A 219 25.04 -9.30 -8.14
N ASP A 220 24.31 -9.45 -7.04
CA ASP A 220 23.09 -10.24 -7.02
C ASP A 220 22.08 -9.62 -7.99
N ALA A 221 21.70 -10.41 -9.00
CA ALA A 221 20.72 -10.04 -10.03
C ALA A 221 19.38 -9.58 -9.46
N MET A 222 19.10 -9.85 -8.18
CA MET A 222 17.94 -9.33 -7.47
C MET A 222 17.98 -7.81 -7.21
N PHE A 223 19.17 -7.21 -7.14
CA PHE A 223 19.36 -5.77 -6.92
C PHE A 223 19.77 -5.02 -8.17
N ASN A 224 20.39 -5.72 -9.11
CA ASN A 224 20.81 -5.18 -10.38
C ASN A 224 19.95 -5.85 -11.46
N PRO A 225 18.84 -5.23 -11.87
CA PRO A 225 18.15 -5.70 -13.06
C PRO A 225 19.15 -5.66 -14.23
N PRO A 226 18.94 -6.45 -15.30
CA PRO A 226 19.70 -6.26 -16.53
C PRO A 226 19.67 -4.77 -16.85
N ALA A 227 20.86 -4.15 -16.84
CA ALA A 227 20.98 -2.71 -16.94
C ALA A 227 20.06 -2.24 -18.08
N LEU A 228 19.24 -1.22 -17.81
CA LEU A 228 18.77 -0.34 -18.88
C LEU A 228 20.02 0.31 -19.47
N VAL A 229 20.72 -0.44 -20.33
CA VAL A 229 21.89 0.02 -21.07
C VAL A 229 21.43 1.25 -21.82
N GLY A 230 22.03 2.38 -21.46
CA GLY A 230 21.56 3.70 -21.85
C GLY A 230 21.37 3.86 -23.36
N GLY A 231 20.33 4.61 -23.71
CA GLY A 231 20.14 5.19 -25.04
C GLY A 231 18.79 4.82 -25.65
N ARG A 232 17.84 5.76 -25.55
CA ARG A 232 16.51 5.74 -26.19
C ARG A 232 15.67 4.48 -25.88
N ALA A 233 14.64 4.66 -25.08
CA ALA A 233 13.45 3.81 -25.20
C ALA A 233 12.93 3.91 -26.65
N PRO A 234 12.92 2.83 -27.46
CA PRO A 234 11.93 2.75 -28.51
C PRO A 234 10.62 2.53 -27.76
N SER A 235 9.69 3.47 -27.95
CA SER A 235 8.28 3.28 -27.64
C SER A 235 7.90 1.82 -27.96
N LEU A 236 7.61 1.05 -26.91
CA LEU A 236 7.26 -0.37 -27.03
C LEU A 236 5.76 -0.56 -27.28
N TYR A 237 5.13 0.45 -27.89
CA TYR A 237 3.76 0.37 -28.40
C TYR A 237 3.84 0.44 -29.93
N ASP A 238 3.75 -0.72 -30.57
CA ASP A 238 3.21 -0.75 -31.93
C ASP A 238 1.71 -0.38 -31.85
N VAL A 239 1.23 0.33 -32.87
CA VAL A 239 -0.11 0.92 -33.03
C VAL A 239 -1.28 -0.09 -32.86
N ASN A 240 -0.98 -1.38 -32.69
CA ASN A 240 -1.95 -2.46 -32.64
C ASN A 240 -2.07 -3.18 -31.28
N GLY A 241 -1.36 -2.76 -30.23
CA GLY A 241 -1.66 -3.20 -28.85
C GLY A 241 -1.47 -4.69 -28.53
N ILE A 242 -0.54 -5.40 -29.21
CA ILE A 242 -0.22 -6.80 -28.89
C ILE A 242 1.11 -6.86 -28.13
N THR A 243 1.12 -7.49 -26.95
CA THR A 243 2.31 -7.74 -26.13
C THR A 243 3.29 -8.68 -26.83
N SER A 244 4.50 -8.19 -27.14
CA SER A 244 5.58 -9.01 -27.67
C SER A 244 6.21 -9.86 -26.55
N VAL A 245 5.91 -11.16 -26.58
CA VAL A 245 6.57 -12.18 -25.74
C VAL A 245 8.05 -12.24 -26.12
N GLY A 246 8.95 -12.08 -25.13
CA GLY A 246 10.39 -12.05 -25.34
C GLY A 246 10.90 -13.33 -26.02
N TYR A 247 11.70 -13.15 -27.06
CA TYR A 247 12.42 -14.19 -27.78
C TYR A 247 13.87 -14.27 -27.29
N ASP A 248 14.49 -15.45 -27.34
CA ASP A 248 15.94 -15.59 -27.15
C ASP A 248 16.72 -14.96 -28.34
N LEU A 249 18.07 -14.90 -28.24
CA LEU A 249 18.94 -14.38 -29.31
C LEU A 249 18.78 -15.11 -30.66
N ASN A 250 18.08 -16.24 -30.69
CA ASN A 250 17.81 -17.06 -31.87
C ASN A 250 16.32 -16.99 -32.31
N GLY A 251 15.48 -16.18 -31.65
CA GLY A 251 14.08 -16.01 -32.02
C GLY A 251 13.11 -17.05 -31.40
N ASN A 252 13.53 -17.89 -30.46
CA ASN A 252 12.67 -18.92 -29.89
C ASN A 252 11.85 -18.41 -28.70
N THR A 253 10.61 -18.90 -28.59
CA THR A 253 9.71 -18.61 -27.48
C THR A 253 10.02 -19.51 -26.28
N PRO A 254 10.32 -18.98 -25.09
CA PRO A 254 10.52 -19.78 -23.87
C PRO A 254 9.22 -20.47 -23.45
N VAL A 255 9.27 -21.78 -23.15
CA VAL A 255 8.06 -22.56 -22.79
C VAL A 255 8.00 -22.89 -21.30
N GLY A 256 9.11 -22.75 -20.57
CA GLY A 256 9.13 -22.87 -19.11
C GLY A 256 10.55 -23.01 -18.55
N TYR A 257 10.65 -23.35 -17.27
CA TYR A 257 11.89 -23.66 -16.56
C TYR A 257 11.84 -25.10 -16.04
N ASP A 258 12.97 -25.82 -16.09
CA ASP A 258 13.06 -27.16 -15.52
C ASP A 258 13.21 -27.11 -13.98
N ALA A 259 13.22 -28.29 -13.34
CA ALA A 259 13.35 -28.42 -11.89
C ALA A 259 14.69 -27.87 -11.33
N ASN A 260 15.64 -27.53 -12.19
CA ASN A 260 16.94 -26.95 -11.85
C ASN A 260 17.01 -25.45 -12.19
N GLY A 261 15.92 -24.85 -12.67
CA GLY A 261 15.85 -23.43 -13.04
C GLY A 261 16.41 -23.10 -14.42
N ASN A 262 16.74 -24.10 -15.25
CA ASN A 262 17.20 -23.85 -16.62
C ASN A 262 16.02 -23.59 -17.56
N ILE A 263 16.21 -22.69 -18.53
CA ILE A 263 15.20 -22.38 -19.55
C ILE A 263 14.98 -23.61 -20.43
N VAL A 264 13.74 -24.10 -20.48
CA VAL A 264 13.31 -25.16 -21.39
C VAL A 264 12.75 -24.51 -22.65
N VAL A 265 13.51 -24.64 -23.73
CA VAL A 265 13.11 -24.19 -25.06
C VAL A 265 12.37 -25.33 -25.76
N ALA A 266 11.22 -25.07 -26.37
CA ALA A 266 10.54 -26.09 -27.16
C ALA A 266 11.41 -26.48 -28.37
N PRO A 267 11.56 -27.78 -28.68
CA PRO A 267 12.19 -28.19 -29.92
C PRO A 267 11.39 -27.60 -31.08
N THR A 268 12.09 -26.87 -31.95
CA THR A 268 11.54 -26.32 -33.19
C THR A 268 10.94 -27.46 -34.01
N LEU A 269 9.62 -27.55 -34.02
CA LEU A 269 8.93 -28.29 -35.07
C LEU A 269 9.35 -27.64 -36.40
N PRO A 270 9.79 -28.43 -37.40
CA PRO A 270 10.06 -27.87 -38.71
C PRO A 270 8.79 -27.16 -39.19
N PRO A 271 8.92 -25.98 -39.83
CA PRO A 271 7.75 -25.27 -40.34
C PRO A 271 6.93 -26.24 -41.19
N PRO A 272 5.58 -26.21 -41.10
CA PRO A 272 4.76 -27.05 -41.95
C PRO A 272 5.18 -26.76 -43.39
N GLN A 273 5.75 -27.77 -44.06
CA GLN A 273 6.03 -27.65 -45.47
C GLN A 273 4.69 -27.36 -46.13
N MET A 274 4.53 -26.13 -46.64
CA MET A 274 3.47 -25.83 -47.57
C MET A 274 3.72 -26.72 -48.78
N GLN A 275 3.12 -27.91 -48.76
CA GLN A 275 2.90 -28.68 -49.97
C GLN A 275 2.07 -27.77 -50.86
N THR A 276 2.76 -27.17 -51.83
CA THR A 276 2.14 -26.51 -52.96
C THR A 276 1.48 -27.63 -53.76
N GLN A 277 0.32 -28.10 -53.31
CA GLN A 277 -0.58 -28.85 -54.17
C GLN A 277 -1.04 -27.88 -55.25
N ARG A 278 -0.32 -27.88 -56.37
CA ARG A 278 -0.87 -27.43 -57.64
C ARG A 278 -2.06 -28.33 -57.95
N ARG A 279 -3.25 -27.93 -57.49
CA ARG A 279 -4.50 -28.49 -58.02
C ARG A 279 -4.51 -28.21 -59.52
N PRO A 280 -4.64 -29.24 -60.39
CA PRO A 280 -4.90 -28.99 -61.80
C PRO A 280 -6.22 -28.22 -61.93
N LEU A 281 -6.21 -27.16 -62.75
CA LEU A 281 -7.40 -26.39 -63.06
C LEU A 281 -8.45 -27.34 -63.66
N PRO A 282 -9.74 -27.21 -63.29
CA PRO A 282 -10.80 -27.97 -63.93
C PRO A 282 -10.87 -27.60 -65.43
N PRO A 283 -11.17 -28.58 -66.31
CA PRO A 283 -11.28 -28.31 -67.74
C PRO A 283 -12.40 -27.32 -68.02
N ILE A 284 -12.09 -26.38 -68.91
CA ILE A 284 -13.02 -25.36 -69.42
C ILE A 284 -14.19 -26.09 -70.11
N PRO A 285 -15.46 -25.80 -69.76
CA PRO A 285 -16.61 -26.40 -70.42
C PRO A 285 -16.68 -25.93 -71.88
N ALA A 286 -16.85 -26.88 -72.81
CA ALA A 286 -17.04 -26.58 -74.21
C ALA A 286 -18.32 -25.75 -74.44
N PRO A 287 -18.30 -24.79 -75.40
CA PRO A 287 -19.46 -23.97 -75.69
C PRO A 287 -20.62 -24.83 -76.26
N PRO A 288 -21.88 -24.52 -75.91
CA PRO A 288 -23.03 -25.27 -76.40
C PRO A 288 -23.18 -25.11 -77.92
N HIS A 289 -23.36 -26.23 -78.60
CA HIS A 289 -23.73 -26.27 -80.02
C HIS A 289 -25.07 -25.58 -80.21
N GLY A 290 -25.02 -24.38 -80.82
CA GLY A 290 -26.21 -23.71 -81.34
C GLY A 290 -26.85 -24.51 -82.49
N PRO A 291 -28.17 -24.36 -82.69
CA PRO A 291 -28.94 -25.18 -83.62
C PRO A 291 -28.53 -24.95 -85.08
N ARG A 292 -28.36 -26.05 -85.81
CA ARG A 292 -28.34 -26.08 -87.28
C ARG A 292 -29.67 -25.54 -87.80
N LEU A 293 -29.64 -24.45 -88.56
CA LEU A 293 -30.74 -24.06 -89.42
C LEU A 293 -30.61 -24.74 -90.80
N PRO A 294 -31.72 -25.19 -91.40
CA PRO A 294 -31.75 -25.75 -92.74
C PRO A 294 -31.90 -24.64 -93.80
N GLY A 295 -31.25 -24.81 -94.95
CA GLY A 295 -31.40 -23.94 -96.13
C GLY A 295 -30.06 -23.59 -96.76
#